data_AF-A0A9D8ZD12-F1
#
_entry.id   AF-A0A9D8ZD12-F1
#
_cell.length_a   1.000
_cell.length_b   1.000
_cell.length_c   1.000
_cell.angle_alpha   90.00
_cell.angle_beta   90.00
_cell.angle_gamma   90.00
#
_symmetry.space_group_name_H-M   'P 1'
#
loop_
_entity.id
_entity.type
_entity.pdbx_description
1 polymer ?
#
loop_
_entity_poly.entity_id
_entity_poly.type
_entity_poly.pdbx_seq_one_letter_code
_entity_poly.pdbx_strand_id
1 'polypeptide(L)'
;MLPVPASVAIYLAYITAGFLFLLGAVFTLSPAKGLAMTKHRAENLPTIMAGRYFFMVLVALGIALTGTLQQLGFVFLGLAGVAFFDAAVYARAKTAVAPHLAAGFGAIIVAVIALKGAPA
;
A
#
# COMPACT_ATOMS: atom_id res chain seq x y z
N MET A 1 10.99 -19.87 23.08
CA MET A 1 10.78 -18.41 23.13
C MET A 1 11.86 -17.77 22.30
N LEU A 2 11.55 -16.78 21.46
CA LEU A 2 12.59 -16.06 20.72
C LEU A 2 13.45 -15.28 21.73
N PRO A 3 14.77 -15.14 21.50
CA PRO A 3 15.67 -14.39 22.38
C PRO A 3 15.47 -12.86 22.30
N VAL A 4 14.41 -12.40 21.64
CA VAL A 4 14.11 -10.98 21.41
C VAL A 4 12.67 -10.65 21.80
N PRO A 5 12.41 -9.51 22.47
CA PRO A 5 11.06 -9.08 22.81
C PRO A 5 10.18 -8.82 21.58
N ALA A 6 8.88 -9.09 21.67
CA ALA A 6 7.93 -8.84 20.57
C ALA A 6 7.86 -7.35 20.17
N SER A 7 8.12 -6.43 21.09
CA SER A 7 8.17 -4.98 20.82
C SER A 7 9.25 -4.59 19.80
N VAL A 8 10.27 -5.44 19.59
CA VAL A 8 11.27 -5.24 18.52
C VAL A 8 10.61 -5.16 17.15
N ALA A 9 9.50 -5.87 16.93
CA ALA A 9 8.76 -5.84 15.67
C ALA A 9 8.29 -4.43 15.28
N ILE A 10 7.94 -3.57 16.26
CA ILE A 10 7.51 -2.19 16.00
C ILE A 10 8.65 -1.37 15.39
N TYR A 11 9.86 -1.48 15.95
CA TYR A 11 11.02 -0.75 15.43
C TYR A 11 11.43 -1.25 14.04
N LEU A 12 11.36 -2.56 13.80
CA LEU A 12 11.60 -3.14 12.48
C LEU A 12 10.56 -2.66 11.46
N ALA A 13 9.30 -2.49 11.87
CA ALA A 13 8.25 -1.94 11.02
C ALA A 13 8.55 -0.49 10.61
N TYR A 14 9.04 0.36 11.54
CA TYR A 14 9.44 1.73 11.21
C TYR A 14 10.62 1.80 10.25
N ILE A 15 11.64 0.97 10.47
CA ILE A 15 12.80 0.89 9.57
C ILE A 15 12.35 0.45 8.18
N THR A 16 11.50 -0.58 8.11
CA THR A 16 10.95 -1.09 6.85
C THR A 16 10.10 -0.03 6.15
N ALA A 17 9.26 0.71 6.87
CA ALA A 17 8.46 1.80 6.32
C ALA A 17 9.34 2.90 5.72
N GLY A 18 10.40 3.32 6.44
CA GLY A 18 11.36 4.29 5.93
C GLY A 18 12.09 3.81 4.68
N PHE A 19 12.54 2.55 4.68
CA PHE A 19 13.17 1.94 3.51
C PHE A 19 12.23 1.89 2.29
N LEU A 20 10.98 1.45 2.48
CA LEU A 20 9.99 1.38 1.41
C LEU A 20 9.63 2.76 0.87
N PHE A 21 9.52 3.77 1.75
CA PHE A 21 9.30 5.15 1.34
C PHE A 21 10.45 5.67 0.45
N LEU A 22 11.70 5.45 0.87
CA LEU A 22 12.87 5.83 0.07
C LEU A 22 12.88 5.13 -1.29
N LEU A 23 12.57 3.83 -1.33
CA LEU A 23 12.52 3.08 -2.58
C LEU A 23 11.40 3.61 -3.51
N GLY A 24 10.22 3.90 -2.97
CA GLY A 24 9.12 4.52 -3.71
C GLY A 24 9.48 5.89 -4.27
N ALA A 25 10.20 6.70 -3.50
CA ALA A 25 10.73 7.99 -3.97
C ALA A 25 11.72 7.80 -5.15
N VAL A 26 12.64 6.83 -5.07
CA VAL A 26 13.56 6.52 -6.18
C VAL A 26 12.81 6.09 -7.43
N PHE A 27 11.82 5.20 -7.32
CA PHE A 27 11.00 4.79 -8.47
C PHE A 27 10.23 5.96 -9.09
N THR A 28 9.77 6.91 -8.26
CA THR A 28 9.02 8.08 -8.73
C THR A 28 9.92 9.09 -9.44
N LEU A 29 11.11 9.34 -8.89
CA LEU A 29 12.03 10.36 -9.39
C LEU A 29 12.95 9.85 -10.51
N SER A 30 13.31 8.56 -10.49
CA SER A 30 14.20 7.94 -11.46
C SER A 30 13.85 6.45 -11.66
N PRO A 31 12.82 6.14 -12.47
CA PRO A 31 12.35 4.77 -12.67
C PRO A 31 13.46 3.78 -13.09
N ALA A 32 14.38 4.22 -13.97
CA ALA A 32 15.50 3.40 -14.43
C ALA A 32 16.46 3.01 -13.28
N LYS A 33 16.77 3.96 -12.38
CA LYS A 33 17.57 3.66 -11.18
C LYS A 33 16.81 2.73 -10.23
N GLY A 34 15.50 2.96 -10.04
CA GLY A 34 14.66 2.08 -9.24
C GLY A 34 14.70 0.63 -9.72
N LEU A 35 14.49 0.42 -11.03
CA LEU A 35 14.57 -0.90 -11.66
C LEU A 35 15.96 -1.54 -11.48
N ALA A 36 17.04 -0.79 -11.72
CA ALA A 36 18.41 -1.28 -11.55
C ALA A 36 18.71 -1.67 -10.10
N MET A 37 18.32 -0.84 -9.11
CA MET A 37 18.55 -1.09 -7.69
C MET A 37 17.81 -2.33 -7.18
N THR A 38 16.57 -2.55 -7.62
CA THR A 38 15.80 -3.74 -7.23
C THR A 38 16.03 -4.94 -8.14
N LYS A 39 16.89 -4.79 -9.17
CA LYS A 39 17.09 -5.78 -10.24
C LYS A 39 15.78 -6.19 -10.93
N HIS A 40 14.77 -5.32 -10.89
CA HIS A 40 13.51 -5.55 -11.58
C HIS A 40 13.67 -5.30 -13.07
N ARG A 41 12.85 -6.00 -13.86
CA ARG A 41 12.77 -5.80 -15.31
C ARG A 41 11.39 -5.30 -15.69
N ALA A 42 11.34 -4.38 -16.65
CA ALA A 42 10.10 -3.71 -17.03
C ALA A 42 9.05 -4.69 -17.57
N GLU A 43 9.50 -5.71 -18.32
CA GLU A 43 8.65 -6.75 -18.90
C GLU A 43 7.92 -7.61 -17.85
N ASN A 44 8.45 -7.68 -16.62
CA ASN A 44 7.85 -8.45 -15.53
C ASN A 44 6.85 -7.64 -14.69
N LEU A 45 6.70 -6.33 -14.96
CA LEU A 45 5.84 -5.45 -14.15
C LEU A 45 4.38 -5.90 -14.08
N PRO A 46 3.72 -6.40 -15.15
CA PRO A 46 2.35 -6.90 -15.05
C PRO A 46 2.20 -8.04 -14.02
N THR A 47 3.12 -9.01 -14.04
CA THR A 47 3.13 -10.13 -13.09
C THR A 47 3.41 -9.67 -11.66
N ILE A 48 4.33 -8.72 -11.47
CA ILE A 48 4.62 -8.13 -10.15
C ILE A 48 3.39 -7.38 -9.62
N MET A 49 2.67 -6.66 -10.48
CA MET A 49 1.42 -5.99 -10.11
C MET A 49 0.34 -6.98 -9.70
N ALA A 50 0.18 -8.10 -10.42
CA ALA A 50 -0.73 -9.17 -10.01
C ALA A 50 -0.41 -9.68 -8.59
N GLY A 51 0.88 -9.93 -8.30
CA GLY A 51 1.33 -10.29 -6.96
C GLY A 51 0.93 -9.26 -5.91
N ARG A 52 1.15 -7.96 -6.17
CA ARG A 52 0.74 -6.89 -5.25
C ARG A 52 -0.74 -6.90 -4.95
N TYR A 53 -1.60 -7.11 -5.95
CA TYR A 53 -3.04 -7.21 -5.74
C TYR A 53 -3.41 -8.42 -4.87
N PHE A 54 -2.83 -9.60 -5.11
CA PHE A 54 -3.08 -10.78 -4.28
C PHE A 54 -2.66 -10.55 -2.82
N PHE A 55 -1.50 -9.93 -2.59
CA PHE A 55 -1.04 -9.63 -1.23
C PHE A 55 -1.85 -8.51 -0.55
N MET A 56 -2.31 -7.50 -1.29
CA MET A 56 -3.21 -6.46 -0.75
C MET A 56 -4.53 -7.07 -0.28
N VAL A 57 -5.10 -8.02 -1.05
CA VAL A 57 -6.29 -8.78 -0.64
C VAL A 57 -6.01 -9.55 0.65
N LEU A 58 -4.87 -10.25 0.73
CA LEU A 58 -4.48 -10.99 1.93
C LEU A 58 -4.34 -10.09 3.16
N VAL A 59 -3.73 -8.90 3.02
CA VAL A 59 -3.60 -7.92 4.11
C VAL A 59 -4.97 -7.41 4.54
N ALA A 60 -5.83 -7.01 3.59
CA ALA A 60 -7.15 -6.49 3.90
C ALA A 60 -8.03 -7.54 4.59
N LEU A 61 -8.07 -8.76 4.07
CA LEU A 61 -8.83 -9.87 4.66
C LEU A 61 -8.25 -10.31 6.01
N GLY A 62 -6.93 -10.41 6.11
CA GLY A 62 -6.26 -10.77 7.37
C GLY A 62 -6.63 -9.81 8.49
N ILE A 63 -6.58 -8.50 8.23
CA ILE A 63 -6.98 -7.49 9.22
C ILE A 63 -8.49 -7.48 9.46
N ALA A 64 -9.33 -7.70 8.45
CA ALA A 64 -10.78 -7.81 8.65
C ALA A 64 -11.15 -9.00 9.56
N LEU A 65 -10.38 -10.09 9.51
CA LEU A 65 -10.63 -11.31 10.30
C LEU A 65 -10.01 -11.27 11.70
N THR A 66 -8.88 -10.56 11.88
CA THR A 66 -8.05 -10.69 13.09
C THR A 66 -7.73 -9.37 13.78
N GLY A 67 -7.96 -8.25 13.11
CA GLY A 67 -7.56 -6.92 13.56
C GLY A 67 -8.70 -6.13 14.20
N THR A 68 -8.38 -4.92 14.64
CA THR A 68 -9.36 -3.95 15.13
C THR A 68 -9.93 -3.11 13.98
N LEU A 69 -11.06 -2.45 14.22
CA LEU A 69 -11.65 -1.51 13.27
C LEU A 69 -10.70 -0.34 12.95
N GLN A 70 -9.89 0.12 13.91
CA GLN A 70 -8.85 1.13 13.65
C GLN A 70 -7.81 0.60 12.64
N GLN A 71 -7.31 -0.62 12.82
CA GLN A 71 -6.33 -1.23 11.92
C GLN A 71 -6.92 -1.42 10.51
N LEU A 72 -8.16 -1.87 10.41
CA LEU A 72 -8.87 -1.99 9.14
C LEU A 72 -8.97 -0.62 8.44
N GLY A 73 -9.36 0.41 9.20
CA GLY A 73 -9.39 1.79 8.72
C GLY A 73 -8.05 2.24 8.15
N PHE A 74 -6.95 2.02 8.88
CA PHE A 74 -5.60 2.37 8.42
C PHE A 74 -5.19 1.63 7.14
N VAL A 75 -5.48 0.34 7.02
CA VAL A 75 -5.20 -0.42 5.79
C VAL A 75 -5.93 0.19 4.59
N PHE A 76 -7.23 0.48 4.74
CA PHE A 76 -8.03 1.04 3.65
C PHE A 76 -7.65 2.49 3.30
N LEU A 77 -7.17 3.30 4.27
CA LEU A 77 -6.53 4.58 3.95
C LEU A 77 -5.26 4.40 3.11
N GLY A 78 -4.43 3.39 3.42
CA GLY A 78 -3.27 3.05 2.61
C GLY A 78 -3.64 2.65 1.18
N LEU A 79 -4.67 1.81 1.01
CA LEU A 79 -5.18 1.41 -0.31
C LEU A 79 -5.76 2.61 -1.09
N ALA A 80 -6.47 3.51 -0.42
CA ALA A 80 -6.92 4.77 -1.03
C ALA A 80 -5.74 5.62 -1.50
N GLY A 81 -4.68 5.72 -0.69
CA GLY A 81 -3.44 6.41 -1.05
C GLY A 81 -2.79 5.85 -2.31
N VAL A 82 -2.70 4.52 -2.45
CA VAL A 82 -2.20 3.86 -3.67
C VAL A 82 -3.07 4.22 -4.87
N ALA A 83 -4.39 4.09 -4.75
CA ALA A 83 -5.32 4.35 -5.84
C ALA A 83 -5.27 5.82 -6.31
N PHE A 84 -5.21 6.79 -5.40
CA PHE A 84 -5.07 8.20 -5.76
C PHE A 84 -3.69 8.54 -6.32
N PHE A 85 -2.63 7.88 -5.85
CA PHE A 85 -1.30 8.02 -6.44
C PHE A 85 -1.30 7.56 -7.91
N ASP A 86 -1.88 6.39 -8.20
CA ASP A 86 -2.02 5.88 -9.56
C ASP A 86 -2.87 6.83 -10.42
N ALA A 87 -4.00 7.33 -9.89
CA ALA A 87 -4.83 8.32 -10.57
C ALA A 87 -4.02 9.56 -10.96
N ALA A 88 -3.15 10.06 -10.06
CA ALA A 88 -2.29 11.21 -10.33
C ALA A 88 -1.23 10.91 -11.40
N VAL A 89 -0.67 9.71 -11.43
CA VAL A 89 0.27 9.27 -12.47
C VAL A 89 -0.42 9.20 -13.83
N TYR A 90 -1.57 8.52 -13.92
CA TYR A 90 -2.32 8.38 -15.17
C TYR A 90 -2.94 9.70 -15.64
N ALA A 91 -3.26 10.63 -14.73
CA ALA A 91 -3.66 11.99 -15.08
C ALA A 91 -2.53 12.74 -15.80
N ARG A 92 -1.30 12.67 -15.26
CA ARG A 92 -0.11 13.28 -15.91
C ARG A 92 0.18 12.66 -17.27
N ALA A 93 -0.06 11.36 -17.42
CA ALA A 93 0.07 10.64 -18.68
C ALA A 93 -1.09 10.89 -19.67
N LYS A 94 -2.12 11.66 -19.28
CA LYS A 94 -3.32 11.96 -20.09
C LYS A 94 -4.10 10.70 -20.52
N THR A 95 -4.20 9.75 -19.62
CA THR A 95 -4.85 8.44 -19.81
C THR A 95 -5.98 8.24 -18.78
N ALA A 96 -6.68 7.10 -18.86
CA ALA A 96 -7.85 6.83 -18.02
C ALA A 96 -7.51 6.86 -16.51
N VAL A 97 -8.28 7.66 -15.74
CA VAL A 97 -8.13 7.79 -14.27
C VAL A 97 -9.33 7.28 -13.49
N ALA A 98 -10.49 7.13 -14.14
CA ALA A 98 -11.74 6.81 -13.47
C ALA A 98 -11.70 5.52 -12.63
N PRO A 99 -11.07 4.41 -13.09
CA PRO A 99 -10.97 3.19 -12.27
C PRO A 99 -10.21 3.42 -10.95
N HIS A 100 -9.14 4.22 -11.00
CA HIS A 100 -8.32 4.54 -9.84
C HIS A 100 -9.07 5.45 -8.85
N LEU A 101 -9.79 6.46 -9.35
CA LEU A 101 -10.63 7.31 -8.50
C LEU A 101 -11.73 6.51 -7.82
N ALA A 102 -12.43 5.63 -8.56
CA ALA A 102 -13.48 4.78 -8.01
C ALA A 102 -12.93 3.85 -6.90
N ALA A 103 -11.78 3.20 -7.15
CA ALA A 103 -11.12 2.37 -6.15
C ALA A 103 -10.72 3.18 -4.90
N GLY A 104 -10.16 4.38 -5.09
CA GLY A 104 -9.76 5.27 -4.00
C GLY A 104 -10.94 5.71 -3.14
N PHE A 105 -12.02 6.21 -3.74
CA PHE A 105 -13.21 6.59 -2.99
C PHE A 105 -13.89 5.40 -2.31
N GLY A 106 -13.95 4.24 -2.98
CA GLY A 106 -14.44 3.00 -2.37
C GLY A 106 -13.66 2.64 -1.11
N ALA A 107 -12.33 2.75 -1.16
CA ALA A 107 -11.48 2.49 0.00
C ALA A 107 -11.66 3.54 1.12
N ILE A 108 -11.83 4.82 0.78
CA ILE A 108 -12.15 5.87 1.77
C ILE A 108 -13.46 5.58 2.49
N ILE A 109 -14.50 5.12 1.79
CA ILE A 109 -15.79 4.79 2.41
C ILE A 109 -15.58 3.71 3.48
N VAL A 110 -14.87 2.62 3.15
CA VAL A 110 -14.57 1.55 4.12
C VAL A 110 -13.78 2.10 5.30
N ALA A 111 -12.74 2.91 5.04
CA ALA A 111 -11.93 3.49 6.11
C ALA A 111 -12.76 4.37 7.07
N VAL A 112 -13.61 5.25 6.54
CA VAL A 112 -14.45 6.14 7.34
C VAL A 112 -15.45 5.35 8.18
N ILE A 113 -16.09 4.32 7.61
CA ILE A 113 -17.03 3.46 8.35
C ILE A 113 -16.29 2.73 9.49
N ALA A 114 -15.14 2.13 9.20
CA ALA A 114 -14.35 1.41 10.19
C ALA A 114 -13.89 2.33 11.33
N LEU A 115 -13.34 3.51 11.01
CA LEU A 115 -12.85 4.46 12.02
C LEU A 115 -13.96 5.06 12.87
N LYS A 116 -15.15 5.32 12.31
CA LYS A 116 -16.31 5.80 13.09
C LYS A 116 -16.89 4.73 14.01
N GLY A 117 -16.85 3.47 13.58
CA GLY A 117 -17.31 2.33 14.38
C GLY A 117 -16.28 1.88 15.43
N ALA A 118 -15.06 2.40 15.37
CA ALA A 118 -14.00 2.03 16.27
C ALA A 118 -14.23 2.64 17.67
N PRO A 119 -14.00 1.89 18.76
CA PRO A 119 -14.11 2.45 20.11
C PRO A 119 -13.12 3.61 20.30
N ALA A 120 -13.56 4.62 21.07
CA ALA A 120 -12.78 5.80 21.40
C ALA A 120 -11.53 5.46 22.24
#